data_AF-A0A838IYI2-F1
#
_entry.id   AF-A0A838IYI2-F1
#
_cell.length_a   1.000
_cell.length_b   1.000
_cell.length_c   1.000
_cell.angle_alpha   90.00
_cell.angle_beta   90.00
_cell.angle_gamma   90.00
#
_symmetry.space_group_name_H-M   'P 1'
#
loop_
_entity.id
_entity.type
_entity.pdbx_description
1 polymer ?
#
loop_
_entity_poly.entity_id
_entity_poly.type
_entity_poly.pdbx_seq_one_letter_code
_entity_poly.pdbx_strand_id
1 'polypeptide(L)'
;MFGGLSFIVDERMAVAAGRTGDLLVRTDPAQYDDLLQRGGLPAHMGNQRPMGRGWLSVPSRQIHDDAELAFWLEVGINSRTASS
;
A
#
# COMPACT_ATOMS: atom_id res chain seq x y z
N MET A 1 0.36 15.75 1.77
CA MET A 1 -0.75 14.95 1.21
C MET A 1 -0.29 14.40 -0.11
N PHE A 2 -0.39 13.08 -0.31
CA PHE A 2 -0.01 12.43 -1.56
C PHE A 2 -0.92 12.99 -2.66
N GLY A 3 -0.38 13.81 -3.56
CA GLY A 3 -1.14 14.62 -4.52
C GLY A 3 -1.78 13.82 -5.66
N GLY A 4 -2.37 12.67 -5.36
CA GLY A 4 -3.08 11.78 -6.27
C GLY A 4 -4.44 11.37 -5.73
N LEU A 5 -4.90 10.16 -6.02
CA LEU A 5 -6.24 9.67 -5.67
C LEU A 5 -6.18 8.71 -4.49
N SER A 6 -6.90 9.02 -3.41
CA SER A 6 -7.04 8.14 -2.24
C SER A 6 -8.38 7.40 -2.29
N PHE A 7 -8.33 6.10 -1.99
CA PHE A 7 -9.50 5.24 -1.93
C PHE A 7 -9.73 4.80 -0.48
N ILE A 8 -10.94 5.06 -0.01
CA ILE A 8 -11.38 4.77 1.36
C ILE A 8 -12.41 3.65 1.30
N VAL A 9 -12.20 2.62 2.12
CA VAL A 9 -13.11 1.48 2.29
C VAL A 9 -13.37 1.34 3.79
N ASP A 10 -14.63 1.19 4.19
CA ASP A 10 -15.05 1.13 5.59
C ASP A 10 -14.43 2.26 6.45
N GLU A 11 -14.55 3.49 5.95
CA GLU A 11 -14.07 4.73 6.61
C GLU A 11 -12.56 4.79 6.83
N ARG A 12 -11.78 3.90 6.20
CA ARG A 12 -10.31 3.86 6.28
C ARG A 12 -9.68 3.88 4.90
N MET A 13 -8.58 4.62 4.80
CA MET A 13 -7.78 4.63 3.57
C MET A 13 -7.15 3.25 3.35
N ALA A 14 -7.54 2.60 2.25
CA ALA A 14 -7.01 1.30 1.85
C ALA A 14 -5.77 1.48 0.97
N VAL A 15 -5.89 2.33 -0.05
CA VAL A 15 -4.80 2.65 -0.98
C VAL A 15 -4.85 4.10 -1.44
N ALA A 16 -3.73 4.60 -1.97
CA ALA A 16 -3.70 5.85 -2.73
C ALA A 16 -2.79 5.73 -3.95
N ALA A 17 -3.28 6.11 -5.12
CA ALA A 17 -2.49 6.17 -6.34
C ALA A 17 -1.75 7.52 -6.43
N GLY A 18 -0.42 7.47 -6.49
CA GLY A 18 0.44 8.64 -6.66
C GLY A 18 0.48 9.15 -8.10
N ARG A 19 1.02 10.35 -8.31
CA ARG A 19 1.13 10.98 -9.64
C ARG A 19 2.05 10.24 -10.61
N THR A 20 2.98 9.44 -10.07
CA THR A 20 3.91 8.58 -10.83
C THR A 20 3.32 7.21 -11.15
N GLY A 21 2.08 6.94 -10.73
CA GLY A 21 1.43 5.64 -10.85
C GLY A 21 1.77 4.66 -9.72
N ASP A 22 2.69 5.02 -8.82
CA ASP A 22 3.01 4.18 -7.67
C ASP A 22 1.84 4.15 -6.68
N LEU A 23 1.59 2.98 -6.09
CA LEU A 23 0.49 2.76 -5.17
C LEU A 23 0.99 2.80 -3.73
N LEU A 24 0.45 3.70 -2.92
CA LEU A 24 0.57 3.63 -1.46
C LEU A 24 -0.50 2.66 -0.95
N VAL A 25 -0.09 1.61 -0.25
CA VAL A 25 -0.97 0.54 0.24
C VAL A 25 -0.91 0.50 1.75
N ARG A 26 -2.07 0.48 2.41
CA ARG A 26 -2.15 0.21 3.84
C ARG A 26 -1.95 -1.28 4.09
N THR A 27 -1.19 -1.65 5.10
CA THR A 27 -0.81 -3.06 5.33
C THR A 27 -1.08 -3.50 6.76
N ASP A 28 -1.29 -4.79 6.93
CA ASP A 28 -1.13 -5.43 8.24
C ASP A 28 0.37 -5.47 8.59
N PRO A 29 0.82 -4.91 9.73
CA PRO A 29 2.22 -4.99 10.16
C PRO A 29 2.79 -6.41 10.25
N ALA A 30 1.94 -7.42 10.44
CA ALA A 30 2.33 -8.84 10.46
C ALA A 30 2.70 -9.37 9.07
N GLN A 31 2.09 -8.84 8.00
CA GLN A 31 2.35 -9.26 6.61
C GLN A 31 3.45 -8.42 5.93
N TYR A 32 3.91 -7.36 6.59
CA TYR A 32 4.80 -6.36 5.99
C TYR A 32 6.07 -6.95 5.36
N ASP A 33 6.74 -7.89 6.04
CA ASP A 33 8.00 -8.46 5.55
C ASP A 33 7.80 -9.35 4.32
N ASP A 34 6.68 -10.09 4.25
CA ASP A 34 6.32 -10.91 3.08
C ASP A 34 5.98 -10.02 1.88
N LEU A 35 5.27 -8.91 2.13
CA LEU A 35 4.91 -7.94 1.11
C LEU A 35 6.13 -7.18 0.57
N LEU A 36 7.18 -6.98 1.38
CA LEU A 36 8.47 -6.48 0.90
C LEU A 36 9.13 -7.47 -0.08
N GLN A 37 9.11 -8.77 0.25
CA GLN A 37 9.67 -9.80 -0.64
C GLN A 37 8.91 -9.90 -1.97
N ARG A 38 7.61 -9.57 -1.97
CA ARG A 38 6.77 -9.51 -3.17
C ARG A 38 6.98 -8.26 -4.03
N GLY A 39 7.88 -7.36 -3.62
CA GLY A 39 8.24 -6.17 -4.41
C GLY A 39 7.64 -4.86 -3.90
N GLY A 40 6.93 -4.88 -2.76
CA GLY A 40 6.63 -3.67 -2.01
C GLY A 40 7.89 -3.02 -1.46
N LEU A 41 7.86 -1.71 -1.26
CA LEU A 41 8.95 -0.91 -0.71
C LEU A 41 8.48 -0.16 0.54
N PRO A 42 9.39 0.16 1.49
CA PRO A 42 9.04 0.98 2.64
C PRO A 42 8.42 2.32 2.22
N ALA A 43 7.23 2.61 2.75
CA ALA A 43 6.56 3.87 2.48
C ALA A 43 7.18 5.03 3.26
N HIS A 44 7.30 6.18 2.60
CA HIS A 44 7.82 7.41 3.18
C HIS A 44 6.78 8.53 3.07
N MET A 45 6.68 9.33 4.13
CA MET A 45 5.93 10.57 4.14
C MET A 45 6.86 11.74 3.84
N GLY A 46 6.60 12.44 2.74
CA GLY A 46 7.52 13.45 2.22
C GLY A 46 8.87 12.82 1.86
N ASN A 47 9.96 13.58 2.00
CA ASN A 47 11.24 13.12 1.48
C ASN A 47 11.94 12.07 2.35
N GLN A 48 11.67 12.00 3.66
CA GLN A 48 12.53 11.21 4.56
C GLN A 48 11.85 10.47 5.72
N ARG A 49 10.57 10.70 6.03
CA ARG A 49 9.98 10.10 7.24
C ARG A 49 9.36 8.73 6.92
N PRO A 50 9.87 7.60 7.45
CA PRO A 50 9.25 6.30 7.23
C PRO A 50 7.84 6.30 7.85
N MET A 51 6.89 5.67 7.15
CA MET A 51 5.50 5.54 7.64
C MET A 51 5.29 4.31 8.54
N GLY A 52 6.35 3.49 8.72
CA GLY A 52 6.33 2.27 9.51
C GLY A 52 5.67 1.09 8.77
N ARG A 53 5.51 -0.02 9.48
CA ARG A 53 5.05 -1.31 8.92
C ARG A 53 3.55 -1.35 8.53
N GLY A 54 2.81 -0.28 8.77
CA GLY A 54 1.40 -0.16 8.38
C GLY A 54 1.19 0.38 6.96
N TRP A 55 2.28 0.68 6.25
CA TRP A 55 2.23 1.29 4.92
C TRP A 55 3.37 0.79 4.03
N LEU A 56 3.04 0.44 2.79
CA LEU A 56 3.99 0.12 1.72
C LEU A 56 3.78 1.01 0.49
N SER A 57 4.86 1.25 -0.23
CA SER A 57 4.84 1.84 -1.57
C SER A 57 5.08 0.73 -2.58
N VAL A 58 4.16 0.54 -3.52
CA VAL A 58 4.29 -0.43 -4.61
C VAL A 58 4.62 0.36 -5.88
N PRO A 59 5.83 0.20 -6.44
CA PRO A 59 6.18 0.85 -7.69
C PRO A 59 5.24 0.41 -8.81
N SER A 60 4.80 1.33 -9.66
CA SER A 60 3.96 1.02 -10.84
C SER A 60 4.56 -0.07 -11.73
N ARG A 61 5.90 -0.14 -11.82
CA ARG A 61 6.62 -1.21 -12.54
C ARG A 61 6.46 -2.62 -11.97
N GLN A 62 5.88 -2.78 -10.78
CA GLN A 62 5.55 -4.06 -10.15
C GLN A 62 4.05 -4.40 -10.29
N ILE A 63 3.31 -3.62 -11.10
CA ILE A 63 1.89 -3.80 -11.39
C ILE A 63 1.77 -3.88 -12.92
N HIS A 64 1.89 -5.08 -13.45
CA HIS A 64 1.90 -5.40 -14.86
C HIS A 64 0.49 -5.66 -15.41
N ASP A 65 -0.43 -6.12 -14.57
CA ASP A 65 -1.80 -6.45 -14.94
C ASP A 65 -2.81 -6.21 -13.81
N ASP A 66 -4.08 -6.41 -14.15
CA ASP A 66 -5.22 -6.22 -13.23
C ASP A 66 -5.18 -7.21 -12.06
N ALA A 67 -4.56 -8.38 -12.21
CA ALA A 67 -4.48 -9.38 -11.14
C ALA A 67 -3.47 -8.95 -10.08
N GLU A 68 -2.32 -8.40 -10.48
CA GLU A 68 -1.36 -7.80 -9.56
C GLU A 68 -1.93 -6.57 -8.88
N LEU A 69 -2.65 -5.71 -9.62
CA LEU A 69 -3.35 -4.58 -9.02
C LEU A 69 -4.37 -5.07 -7.97
N ALA A 70 -5.22 -6.03 -8.33
CA ALA A 70 -6.23 -6.59 -7.44
C ALA A 70 -5.60 -7.14 -6.14
N PHE A 71 -4.48 -7.85 -6.23
CA PHE A 71 -3.75 -8.33 -5.06
C PHE A 71 -3.38 -7.18 -4.10
N TRP A 72 -2.80 -6.09 -4.61
CA TRP A 72 -2.41 -4.96 -3.76
C TRP A 72 -3.61 -4.20 -3.19
N LEU A 73 -4.72 -4.14 -3.93
CA LEU A 73 -5.98 -3.60 -3.43
C LEU A 73 -6.54 -4.46 -2.28
N GLU A 74 -6.52 -5.78 -2.42
CA GLU A 74 -6.96 -6.71 -1.38
C GLU A 74 -6.12 -6.59 -0.11
N VAL A 75 -4.80 -6.41 -0.23
CA VAL A 75 -3.92 -6.12 0.91
C VAL A 75 -4.38 -4.85 1.64
N GLY A 76 -4.65 -3.77 0.90
CA GLY A 76 -5.15 -2.51 1.43
C GLY A 76 -6.49 -2.64 2.15
N ILE A 77 -7.43 -3.38 1.56
CA ILE A 77 -8.77 -3.61 2.10
C ILE A 77 -8.70 -4.48 3.37
N ASN A 78 -7.89 -5.55 3.34
CA ASN A 78 -7.77 -6.53 4.42
C ASN A 78 -6.73 -6.17 5.49
N SER A 79 -6.19 -4.95 5.48
CA SER A 79 -5.13 -4.50 6.41
C SER A 79 -5.55 -4.47 7.89
N ARG A 80 -6.78 -4.90 8.23
CA ARG A 80 -7.40 -4.86 9.56
C ARG A 80 -7.34 -6.22 10.28
N THR A 81 -7.08 -7.32 9.58
CA THR A 81 -7.53 -8.65 10.02
C THR A 81 -6.75 -9.29 11.18
N ALA A 82 -5.68 -8.69 11.69
CA ALA A 82 -5.12 -9.06 13.00
C ALA A 82 -5.79 -8.26 14.14
N SER A 83 -6.99 -8.66 14.52
CA SER A 83 -7.56 -8.35 15.84
C SER A 83 -8.21 -9.61 16.38
N SER A 84 -7.38 -10.46 16.98
CA SER A 84 -7.80 -11.50 17.91
C SER A 84 -7.47 -11.06 19.33
#